data_AF-A0A5D3EGC1-F1
#
_entry.id   AF-A0A5D3EGC1-F1
#
_cell.length_a   1.000
_cell.length_b   1.000
_cell.length_c   1.000
_cell.angle_alpha   90.00
_cell.angle_beta   90.00
_cell.angle_gamma   90.00
#
_symmetry.space_group_name_H-M   'P 1'
#
loop_
_entity.id
_entity.type
_entity.pdbx_description
1 polymer ?
#
loop_
_entity_poly.entity_id
_entity_poly.type
_entity_poly.pdbx_seq_one_letter_code
_entity_poly.pdbx_strand_id
1 'polypeptide(L)'
;MKHLFIYAFAGAVTLLALWGCQKEDLGPLPVAIEASSLTAESQEGAVKISWKIPEAANYEYIRVTYRHPGTNKEHIRLASVYADHIIIDGLLKRYGAIEFKLMPITAKGREGEVRTITAESLALPKIIKVISDSKEQMEIDPTQIWASNPEPYYDEGLVASLVDNNYNTYFHMSWSNPKPFPHYIVMKVPESINTLSFFIKNRTHANNNNRPKSMNLWVSETFDGTTFNPANFSAHKVAEFRGMPEGSGTEVESSGYVLPSPMQYVWFEVLEPHGSGLFFSLAEIKLYKYKLEMFDPETGETTVL
;
A
#
# COMPACT_ATOMS: atom_id res chain seq x y z
N MET A 1 -20.81 -4.84 -93.50
CA MET A 1 -22.21 -4.39 -93.63
C MET A 1 -22.93 -4.54 -92.29
N LYS A 2 -22.94 -3.47 -91.50
CA LYS A 2 -24.10 -3.00 -90.74
C LYS A 2 -23.87 -1.51 -90.51
N HIS A 3 -24.78 -0.73 -91.08
CA HIS A 3 -24.85 0.73 -91.14
C HIS A 3 -25.11 1.30 -89.72
N LEU A 4 -24.42 2.35 -89.26
CA LEU A 4 -24.52 3.79 -89.59
C LEU A 4 -25.57 4.53 -88.73
N PHE A 5 -25.10 5.41 -87.83
CA PHE A 5 -25.67 6.71 -87.39
C PHE A 5 -24.54 7.38 -86.57
N ILE A 6 -23.72 8.36 -86.99
CA ILE A 6 -23.85 9.66 -87.68
C ILE A 6 -24.32 10.85 -86.79
N TYR A 7 -23.42 11.86 -86.76
CA TYR A 7 -23.50 13.30 -86.36
C TYR A 7 -23.63 13.68 -84.87
N ALA A 8 -23.08 14.79 -84.35
CA ALA A 8 -22.05 15.75 -84.76
C ALA A 8 -21.90 16.82 -83.64
N PHE A 9 -20.73 17.46 -83.57
CA PHE A 9 -20.48 18.88 -83.22
C PHE A 9 -20.33 19.37 -81.75
N ALA A 10 -19.20 20.07 -81.58
CA ALA A 10 -18.93 21.30 -80.81
C ALA A 10 -18.89 21.29 -79.26
N GLY A 11 -17.66 21.35 -78.74
CA GLY A 11 -17.13 22.52 -78.04
C GLY A 11 -17.70 22.90 -76.67
N ALA A 12 -16.87 22.75 -75.63
CA ALA A 12 -16.71 23.75 -74.57
C ALA A 12 -15.49 23.40 -73.70
N VAL A 13 -14.55 24.34 -73.65
CA VAL A 13 -13.53 24.46 -72.59
C VAL A 13 -14.26 24.73 -71.27
N THR A 14 -14.09 23.88 -70.25
CA THR A 14 -14.47 24.25 -68.89
C THR A 14 -13.49 23.70 -67.84
N LEU A 15 -12.68 24.65 -67.36
CA LEU A 15 -12.15 24.85 -66.01
C LEU A 15 -11.64 23.65 -65.20
N LEU A 16 -10.30 23.65 -65.04
CA LEU A 16 -9.61 23.21 -63.84
C LEU A 16 -10.19 23.94 -62.62
N ALA A 17 -11.01 23.27 -61.82
CA ALA A 17 -11.36 23.74 -60.49
C ALA A 17 -10.20 23.44 -59.54
N LEU A 18 -9.44 24.48 -59.20
CA LEU A 18 -8.52 24.50 -58.09
C LEU A 18 -9.32 24.26 -56.79
N TRP A 19 -9.16 23.10 -56.17
CA TRP A 19 -9.48 22.93 -54.75
C TRP A 19 -8.43 23.70 -53.93
N GLY A 20 -8.71 24.97 -53.68
CA GLY A 20 -8.03 25.70 -52.62
C GLY A 20 -8.55 25.21 -51.27
N CYS A 21 -7.67 24.68 -50.42
CA CYS A 21 -7.94 24.55 -48.99
C CYS A 21 -8.40 25.92 -48.45
N GLN A 22 -9.67 26.06 -48.14
CA GLN A 22 -10.10 27.16 -47.27
C GLN A 22 -9.41 26.92 -45.92
N LYS A 23 -8.48 27.79 -45.55
CA LYS A 23 -7.92 27.77 -44.20
C LYS A 23 -9.08 28.02 -43.24
N GLU A 24 -9.39 27.04 -42.41
CA GLU A 24 -10.41 27.18 -41.37
C GLU A 24 -10.09 28.39 -40.48
N ASP A 25 -11.10 29.23 -40.23
CA ASP A 25 -10.97 30.35 -39.31
C ASP A 25 -11.07 29.86 -37.86
N LEU A 26 -9.90 29.62 -37.28
CA LEU A 26 -9.71 29.16 -35.91
C LEU A 26 -9.92 30.29 -34.86
N GLY A 27 -10.27 31.51 -35.28
CA GLY A 27 -10.50 32.65 -34.39
C GLY A 27 -9.22 33.31 -33.87
N PRO A 28 -9.31 34.17 -32.83
CA PRO A 28 -8.18 34.92 -32.31
C PRO A 28 -7.13 34.02 -31.66
N LEU A 29 -5.88 34.51 -31.57
CA LEU A 29 -4.84 33.83 -30.80
C LEU A 29 -5.25 33.74 -29.32
N PRO A 30 -4.96 32.61 -28.66
CA PRO A 30 -5.19 32.50 -27.23
C PRO A 30 -4.24 33.43 -26.46
N VAL A 31 -4.73 33.97 -25.34
CA VAL A 31 -3.94 34.77 -24.40
C VAL A 31 -2.85 33.89 -23.82
N ALA A 32 -1.61 34.39 -23.90
CA ALA A 32 -0.43 33.68 -23.45
C ALA A 32 -0.37 33.58 -21.91
N ILE A 33 0.29 32.53 -21.43
CA ILE A 33 0.66 32.40 -20.03
C ILE A 33 1.84 33.35 -19.75
N GLU A 34 1.77 34.12 -18.66
CA GLU A 34 2.87 34.98 -18.20
C GLU A 34 4.05 34.12 -17.73
N ALA A 35 5.21 34.29 -18.36
CA ALA A 35 6.40 33.49 -18.06
C ALA A 35 6.84 33.59 -16.59
N SER A 36 6.74 34.78 -15.99
CA SER A 36 7.08 35.04 -14.58
C SER A 36 6.13 34.39 -13.58
N SER A 37 4.95 33.94 -14.02
CA SER A 37 3.99 33.25 -13.15
C SER A 37 4.21 31.74 -13.08
N LEU A 38 5.03 31.19 -14.00
CA LEU A 38 5.29 29.76 -14.07
C LEU A 38 6.18 29.32 -12.92
N THR A 39 5.72 28.33 -12.19
CA THR A 39 6.45 27.72 -11.09
C THR A 39 6.32 26.21 -11.17
N ALA A 40 7.34 25.51 -10.65
CA ALA A 40 7.31 24.07 -10.52
C ALA A 40 7.73 23.68 -9.10
N GLU A 41 7.00 22.73 -8.52
CA GLU A 41 7.23 22.17 -7.20
C GLU A 41 7.44 20.67 -7.33
N SER A 42 8.57 20.17 -6.82
CA SER A 42 8.90 18.74 -6.81
C SER A 42 8.08 17.99 -5.77
N GLN A 43 7.50 16.85 -6.14
CA GLN A 43 6.73 15.96 -5.26
C GLN A 43 7.21 14.51 -5.44
N GLU A 44 6.86 13.61 -4.51
CA GLU A 44 7.21 12.19 -4.63
C GLU A 44 6.63 11.59 -5.91
N GLY A 45 7.50 11.19 -6.84
CA GLY A 45 7.10 10.65 -8.14
C GLY A 45 6.27 11.60 -9.01
N ALA A 46 6.31 12.91 -8.72
CA ALA A 46 5.51 13.89 -9.44
C ALA A 46 6.15 15.28 -9.46
N VAL A 47 5.62 16.13 -10.33
CA VAL A 47 5.88 17.58 -10.33
C VAL A 47 4.55 18.30 -10.42
N LYS A 48 4.35 19.30 -9.56
CA LYS A 48 3.24 20.25 -9.68
C LYS A 48 3.72 21.48 -10.45
N ILE A 49 3.11 21.77 -11.59
CA ILE A 49 3.38 22.97 -12.39
C ILE A 49 2.23 23.93 -12.21
N SER A 50 2.52 25.18 -11.83
CA SER A 50 1.49 26.19 -11.57
C SER A 50 1.73 27.45 -12.41
N TRP A 51 0.66 28.17 -12.73
CA TRP A 51 0.66 29.43 -13.48
C TRP A 51 -0.46 30.34 -12.97
N LYS A 52 -0.33 31.65 -13.21
CA LYS A 52 -1.44 32.58 -13.00
C LYS A 52 -2.39 32.51 -14.19
N ILE A 53 -3.70 32.34 -13.94
CA ILE A 53 -4.72 32.43 -14.99
C ILE A 53 -4.76 33.88 -15.52
N PRO A 54 -4.60 34.11 -16.84
CA PRO A 54 -4.69 35.46 -17.40
C PRO A 54 -6.09 36.08 -17.22
N GLU A 55 -6.17 37.37 -16.89
CA GLU A 55 -7.44 38.07 -16.60
C GLU A 55 -8.45 38.01 -17.76
N ALA A 56 -7.97 37.95 -19.01
CA ALA A 56 -8.79 37.84 -20.21
C ALA A 56 -8.58 36.50 -20.95
N ALA A 57 -8.37 35.40 -20.21
CA ALA A 57 -8.17 34.08 -20.78
C ALA A 57 -9.30 33.72 -21.78
N ASN A 58 -8.91 33.44 -23.02
CA ASN A 58 -9.80 33.05 -24.12
C ASN A 58 -9.45 31.66 -24.69
N TYR A 59 -8.60 30.90 -23.99
CA TYR A 59 -8.31 29.49 -24.29
C TYR A 59 -9.32 28.57 -23.57
N GLU A 60 -9.52 27.38 -24.10
CA GLU A 60 -10.38 26.33 -23.50
C GLU A 60 -9.58 25.49 -22.48
N TYR A 61 -8.33 25.21 -22.82
CA TYR A 61 -7.42 24.43 -21.98
C TYR A 61 -5.96 24.78 -22.27
N ILE A 62 -5.09 24.41 -21.34
CA ILE A 62 -3.64 24.40 -21.51
C ILE A 62 -3.22 22.95 -21.77
N ARG A 63 -2.55 22.73 -22.90
CA ARG A 63 -1.91 21.46 -23.24
C ARG A 63 -0.50 21.47 -22.67
N VAL A 64 -0.21 20.53 -21.79
CA VAL A 64 1.12 20.27 -21.27
C VAL A 64 1.69 19.04 -21.96
N THR A 65 2.80 19.22 -22.67
CA THR A 65 3.49 18.13 -23.37
C THR A 65 4.89 17.94 -22.79
N TYR A 66 5.29 16.69 -22.61
CA TYR A 66 6.64 16.32 -22.18
C TYR A 66 7.01 14.96 -22.77
N ARG A 67 8.29 14.70 -22.94
CA ARG A 67 8.78 13.36 -23.30
C ARG A 67 9.07 12.58 -22.02
N HIS A 68 8.33 11.50 -21.78
CA HIS A 68 8.49 10.68 -20.58
C HIS A 68 9.81 9.88 -20.65
N PRO A 69 10.79 10.12 -19.76
CA PRO A 69 12.14 9.55 -19.93
C PRO A 69 12.20 8.02 -19.86
N GLY A 70 11.32 7.39 -19.06
CA GLY A 70 11.27 5.92 -18.95
C GLY A 70 10.67 5.19 -20.16
N THR A 71 9.86 5.86 -20.99
CA THR A 71 9.19 5.23 -22.16
C THR A 71 9.64 5.84 -23.48
N ASN A 72 10.33 6.99 -23.43
CA ASN A 72 10.71 7.82 -24.56
C ASN A 72 9.52 8.28 -25.45
N LYS A 73 8.29 8.19 -24.93
CA LYS A 73 7.07 8.63 -25.61
C LYS A 73 6.73 10.06 -25.22
N GLU A 74 6.12 10.80 -26.14
CA GLU A 74 5.50 12.08 -25.83
C GLU A 74 4.20 11.82 -25.08
N HIS A 75 4.02 12.52 -23.97
CA HIS A 75 2.84 12.48 -23.12
C HIS A 75 2.15 13.83 -23.17
N ILE A 76 0.82 13.79 -23.17
CA ILE A 76 -0.04 14.96 -23.21
C ILE A 76 -0.93 14.94 -21.96
N ARG A 77 -0.97 16.07 -21.25
CA ARG A 77 -1.90 16.32 -20.15
C ARG A 77 -2.61 17.64 -20.41
N LEU A 78 -3.90 17.70 -20.07
CA LEU A 78 -4.73 18.87 -20.32
C LEU A 78 -5.16 19.46 -18.97
N ALA A 79 -5.03 20.78 -18.84
CA ALA A 79 -5.58 21.54 -17.72
C ALA A 79 -6.68 22.47 -18.26
N SER A 80 -7.86 22.45 -17.65
CA SER A 80 -8.96 23.33 -18.07
C SER A 80 -8.59 24.81 -17.94
N VAL A 81 -9.33 25.69 -18.63
CA VAL A 81 -9.20 27.16 -18.47
C VAL A 81 -9.27 27.66 -17.02
N TYR A 82 -9.99 26.95 -16.14
CA TYR A 82 -10.14 27.32 -14.73
C TYR A 82 -9.03 26.79 -13.81
N ALA A 83 -8.10 25.99 -14.34
CA ALA A 83 -7.01 25.43 -13.57
C ALA A 83 -5.83 26.41 -13.56
N ASP A 84 -5.25 26.60 -12.39
CA ASP A 84 -4.01 27.35 -12.15
C ASP A 84 -2.79 26.43 -11.95
N HIS A 85 -3.00 25.12 -11.99
CA HIS A 85 -1.93 24.13 -11.89
C HIS A 85 -2.28 22.79 -12.54
N ILE A 86 -1.26 21.96 -12.72
CA ILE A 86 -1.39 20.55 -13.08
C ILE A 86 -0.34 19.72 -12.32
N ILE A 87 -0.72 18.50 -11.93
CA ILE A 87 0.21 17.52 -11.37
C ILE A 87 0.56 16.52 -12.47
N ILE A 88 1.85 16.39 -12.74
CA ILE A 88 2.42 15.36 -13.63
C ILE A 88 3.03 14.27 -12.75
N ASP A 89 2.31 13.17 -12.62
CA ASP A 89 2.64 11.98 -11.83
C ASP A 89 3.29 10.88 -12.67
N GLY A 90 3.71 9.80 -12.01
CA GLY A 90 4.39 8.66 -12.65
C GLY A 90 5.84 8.96 -13.06
N LEU A 91 6.44 9.97 -12.44
CA LEU A 91 7.83 10.34 -12.63
C LEU A 91 8.72 9.64 -11.60
N LEU A 92 10.02 9.66 -11.83
CA LEU A 92 11.05 9.12 -10.95
C LEU A 92 12.19 10.11 -10.88
N LYS A 93 12.83 10.24 -9.72
CA LYS A 93 13.96 11.15 -9.54
C LYS A 93 15.12 10.82 -10.49
N ARG A 94 15.35 9.54 -10.77
CA ARG A 94 16.38 9.06 -11.71
C ARG A 94 16.24 9.60 -13.12
N TYR A 95 15.05 10.10 -13.49
CA TYR A 95 14.83 10.72 -14.80
C TYR A 95 15.47 12.11 -14.91
N GLY A 96 15.85 12.71 -13.77
CA GLY A 96 16.44 14.03 -13.71
C GLY A 96 15.48 15.12 -14.15
N ALA A 97 16.04 16.23 -14.61
CA ALA A 97 15.30 17.39 -15.09
C ALA A 97 14.53 17.08 -16.39
N ILE A 98 13.20 17.27 -16.36
CA ILE A 98 12.28 17.08 -17.48
C ILE A 98 11.77 18.44 -17.93
N GLU A 99 11.82 18.69 -19.24
CA GLU A 99 11.22 19.87 -19.87
C GLU A 99 9.72 19.63 -20.12
N PHE A 100 8.90 20.56 -19.62
CA PHE A 100 7.46 20.62 -19.86
C PHE A 100 7.13 21.82 -20.72
N LYS A 101 6.31 21.60 -21.75
CA LYS A 101 5.85 22.65 -22.66
C LYS A 101 4.36 22.89 -22.43
N LEU A 102 4.00 24.10 -22.04
CA LEU A 102 2.63 24.54 -21.81
C LEU A 102 2.18 25.38 -23.00
N MET A 103 1.04 25.02 -23.58
CA MET A 103 0.47 25.74 -24.71
C MET A 103 -1.03 25.94 -24.52
N PRO A 104 -1.53 27.18 -24.44
CA PRO A 104 -2.95 27.45 -24.40
C PRO A 104 -3.58 27.16 -25.76
N ILE A 105 -4.77 26.56 -25.77
CA ILE A 105 -5.51 26.17 -26.98
C ILE A 105 -6.96 26.63 -26.86
N THR A 106 -7.46 27.33 -27.88
CA THR A 106 -8.87 27.79 -27.91
C THR A 106 -9.84 26.64 -28.19
N ALA A 107 -11.14 26.86 -27.97
CA ALA A 107 -12.18 25.87 -28.27
C ALA A 107 -12.21 25.45 -29.75
N LYS A 108 -11.74 26.31 -30.66
CA LYS A 108 -11.60 26.01 -32.10
C LYS A 108 -10.25 25.33 -32.45
N GLY A 109 -9.39 25.06 -31.48
CA GLY A 109 -8.09 24.44 -31.72
C GLY A 109 -6.98 25.41 -32.14
N ARG A 110 -7.15 26.73 -31.98
CA ARG A 110 -6.06 27.69 -32.24
C ARG A 110 -5.00 27.53 -31.16
N GLU A 111 -3.78 27.19 -31.57
CA GLU A 111 -2.62 27.06 -30.69
C GLU A 111 -1.97 28.42 -30.39
N GLY A 112 -1.52 28.59 -29.14
CA GLY A 112 -0.89 29.79 -28.62
C GLY A 112 0.63 29.75 -28.53
N GLU A 113 1.18 30.73 -27.83
CA GLU A 113 2.60 30.77 -27.48
C GLU A 113 2.95 29.61 -26.53
N VAL A 114 4.02 28.88 -26.85
CA VAL A 114 4.56 27.82 -25.99
C VAL A 114 5.42 28.43 -24.88
N ARG A 115 5.16 28.03 -23.64
CA ARG A 115 6.03 28.28 -22.50
C ARG A 115 6.70 26.99 -22.05
N THR A 116 7.96 27.09 -21.65
CA THR A 116 8.74 25.95 -21.16
C THR A 116 9.08 26.14 -19.69
N ILE A 117 8.98 25.06 -18.92
CA ILE A 117 9.52 24.99 -17.57
C ILE A 117 10.19 23.63 -17.37
N THR A 118 11.30 23.63 -16.65
CA THR A 118 12.05 22.41 -16.36
C THR A 118 11.93 22.08 -14.88
N ALA A 119 11.67 20.82 -14.57
CA ALA A 119 11.53 20.35 -13.20
C ALA A 119 11.89 18.88 -13.06
N GLU A 120 12.20 18.47 -11.82
CA GLU A 120 12.55 17.09 -11.44
C GLU A 120 11.61 16.66 -10.30
N SER A 121 11.21 15.39 -10.28
CA SER A 121 10.42 14.84 -9.17
C SER A 121 11.31 14.47 -7.98
N LEU A 122 10.73 14.41 -6.78
CA LEU A 122 11.36 13.71 -5.67
C LEU A 122 11.33 12.20 -5.90
N ALA A 123 12.18 11.47 -5.18
CA ALA A 123 12.27 10.02 -5.30
C ALA A 123 10.97 9.36 -4.84
N LEU A 124 10.53 8.32 -5.55
CA LEU A 124 9.47 7.46 -5.02
C LEU A 124 10.02 6.58 -3.88
N PRO A 125 9.25 6.38 -2.80
CA PRO A 125 9.64 5.46 -1.75
C PRO A 125 9.70 4.02 -2.29
N LYS A 126 10.54 3.21 -1.66
CA LYS A 126 10.64 1.78 -1.96
C LYS A 126 9.36 1.07 -1.55
N ILE A 127 8.96 0.08 -2.34
CA ILE A 127 7.74 -0.70 -2.12
C ILE A 127 8.14 -2.01 -1.45
N ILE A 128 7.61 -2.27 -0.26
CA ILE A 128 7.84 -3.51 0.49
C ILE A 128 6.62 -4.41 0.38
N LYS A 129 6.83 -5.69 0.05
CA LYS A 129 5.79 -6.72 -0.05
C LYS A 129 6.20 -7.98 0.70
N VAL A 130 5.22 -8.70 1.23
CA VAL A 130 5.42 -10.04 1.79
C VAL A 130 5.48 -11.05 0.66
N ILE A 131 6.47 -11.94 0.68
CA ILE A 131 6.51 -13.11 -0.20
C ILE A 131 5.74 -14.23 0.49
N SER A 132 4.44 -14.37 0.21
CA SER A 132 3.54 -15.27 0.95
C SER A 132 4.02 -16.72 1.00
N ASP A 133 4.60 -17.23 -0.08
CA ASP A 133 5.09 -18.63 -0.18
C ASP A 133 6.41 -18.86 0.61
N SER A 134 7.01 -17.81 1.18
CA SER A 134 8.23 -17.91 2.01
C SER A 134 7.95 -18.15 3.49
N LYS A 135 6.71 -18.51 3.86
CA LYS A 135 6.29 -18.76 5.23
C LYS A 135 7.20 -19.79 5.91
N GLU A 136 7.81 -19.40 7.01
CA GLU A 136 8.73 -20.22 7.79
C GLU A 136 8.30 -20.21 9.26
N GLN A 137 8.11 -21.38 9.86
CA GLN A 137 7.83 -21.49 11.29
C GLN A 137 9.08 -21.15 12.09
N MET A 138 8.94 -20.31 13.11
CA MET A 138 10.00 -20.02 14.06
C MET A 138 10.03 -21.07 15.16
N GLU A 139 11.23 -21.53 15.50
CA GLU A 139 11.47 -22.35 16.69
C GLU A 139 11.60 -21.45 17.92
N ILE A 140 10.62 -21.53 18.83
CA ILE A 140 10.57 -20.70 20.04
C ILE A 140 11.19 -21.47 21.21
N ASP A 141 12.14 -20.85 21.90
CA ASP A 141 12.70 -21.40 23.13
C ASP A 141 11.63 -21.38 24.24
N PRO A 142 11.22 -22.55 24.80
CA PRO A 142 10.22 -22.61 25.86
C PRO A 142 10.58 -21.82 27.12
N THR A 143 11.86 -21.54 27.35
CA THR A 143 12.34 -20.73 28.48
C THR A 143 12.19 -19.23 28.25
N GLN A 144 11.88 -18.81 27.02
CA GLN A 144 11.67 -17.42 26.61
C GLN A 144 10.19 -17.14 26.35
N ILE A 145 9.32 -17.73 27.17
CA ILE A 145 7.88 -17.52 27.17
C ILE A 145 7.46 -17.10 28.58
N TRP A 146 6.64 -16.06 28.68
CA TRP A 146 6.13 -15.53 29.94
C TRP A 146 4.61 -15.40 29.88
N ALA A 147 3.95 -15.67 31.01
CA ALA A 147 2.51 -15.53 31.16
C ALA A 147 2.17 -14.69 32.40
N SER A 148 1.13 -13.86 32.31
CA SER A 148 0.79 -12.90 33.37
C SER A 148 0.25 -13.53 34.66
N ASN A 149 -0.43 -14.67 34.56
CA ASN A 149 -1.03 -15.36 35.71
C ASN A 149 -1.17 -16.86 35.45
N PRO A 150 -0.07 -17.62 35.23
CA PRO A 150 -0.13 -19.06 34.98
C PRO A 150 -0.71 -19.83 36.17
N GLU A 151 -1.37 -20.96 35.93
CA GLU A 151 -1.87 -21.83 37.00
C GLU A 151 -0.71 -22.47 37.79
N PRO A 152 -0.64 -22.29 39.12
CA PRO A 152 0.45 -22.84 39.93
C PRO A 152 0.33 -24.35 40.23
N TYR A 153 -0.81 -24.98 39.94
CA TYR A 153 -1.06 -26.39 40.29
C TYR A 153 -1.09 -27.32 39.08
N TYR A 154 -0.76 -28.60 39.33
CA TYR A 154 -0.89 -29.72 38.39
C TYR A 154 -0.20 -29.54 37.04
N ASP A 155 0.86 -28.74 36.99
CA ASP A 155 1.61 -28.44 35.77
C ASP A 155 0.77 -27.77 34.66
N GLU A 156 -0.42 -27.26 34.97
CA GLU A 156 -1.31 -26.63 33.96
C GLU A 156 -0.84 -25.23 33.55
N GLY A 157 -0.01 -24.57 34.35
CA GLY A 157 0.58 -23.27 34.02
C GLY A 157 1.90 -23.35 33.25
N LEU A 158 2.32 -24.54 32.78
CA LEU A 158 3.58 -24.69 32.06
C LEU A 158 3.52 -24.02 30.69
N VAL A 159 4.22 -22.90 30.53
CA VAL A 159 4.30 -22.16 29.26
C VAL A 159 4.94 -22.98 28.14
N ALA A 160 5.78 -23.96 28.48
CA ALA A 160 6.39 -24.86 27.52
C ALA A 160 5.36 -25.69 26.73
N SER A 161 4.19 -25.95 27.30
CA SER A 161 3.11 -26.65 26.60
C SER A 161 2.55 -25.87 25.42
N LEU A 162 2.81 -24.56 25.32
CA LEU A 162 2.36 -23.76 24.17
C LEU A 162 3.15 -24.03 22.89
N VAL A 163 4.32 -24.68 22.97
CA VAL A 163 5.25 -24.83 21.84
C VAL A 163 5.85 -26.24 21.75
N ASP A 164 5.22 -27.23 22.40
CA ASP A 164 5.72 -28.60 22.47
C ASP A 164 5.27 -29.48 21.29
N ASN A 165 4.50 -28.91 20.33
CA ASN A 165 3.87 -29.60 19.22
C ASN A 165 2.95 -30.76 19.64
N ASN A 166 2.42 -30.75 20.86
CA ASN A 166 1.51 -31.77 21.38
C ASN A 166 0.14 -31.17 21.70
N TYR A 167 -0.82 -31.36 20.79
CA TYR A 167 -2.17 -30.79 20.94
C TYR A 167 -3.03 -31.42 22.06
N ASN A 168 -2.48 -32.36 22.83
CA ASN A 168 -3.11 -32.95 24.00
C ASN A 168 -2.64 -32.32 25.33
N THR A 169 -1.51 -31.62 25.35
CA THR A 169 -1.10 -30.77 26.47
C THR A 169 -1.75 -29.40 26.33
N TYR A 170 -1.72 -28.62 27.41
CA TYR A 170 -2.28 -27.28 27.41
C TYR A 170 -1.65 -26.41 28.49
N PHE A 171 -1.63 -25.12 28.20
CA PHE A 171 -1.41 -24.06 29.17
C PHE A 171 -2.76 -23.51 29.66
N HIS A 172 -2.83 -23.16 30.94
CA HIS A 172 -4.00 -22.60 31.59
C HIS A 172 -3.60 -21.37 32.43
N MET A 173 -4.28 -20.24 32.23
CA MET A 173 -4.22 -19.10 33.16
C MET A 173 -4.92 -19.48 34.47
N SER A 174 -4.45 -19.00 35.61
CA SER A 174 -4.87 -19.55 36.90
C SER A 174 -6.39 -19.52 37.10
N TRP A 175 -6.95 -20.71 37.32
CA TRP A 175 -8.33 -20.90 37.77
C TRP A 175 -8.40 -20.95 39.30
N SER A 176 -7.30 -21.30 39.97
CA SER A 176 -7.22 -21.40 41.43
C SER A 176 -7.09 -20.03 42.12
N ASN A 177 -6.47 -19.05 41.45
CA ASN A 177 -6.39 -17.66 41.88
C ASN A 177 -6.55 -16.71 40.67
N PRO A 178 -7.77 -16.62 40.10
CA PRO A 178 -8.00 -15.87 38.88
C PRO A 178 -7.85 -14.36 39.09
N LYS A 179 -7.36 -13.66 38.07
CA LYS A 179 -7.28 -12.19 38.02
C LYS A 179 -8.14 -11.64 36.88
N PRO A 180 -8.65 -10.40 37.00
CA PRO A 180 -9.34 -9.74 35.90
C PRO A 180 -8.47 -9.69 34.63
N PHE A 181 -9.12 -9.79 33.47
CA PHE A 181 -8.50 -9.51 32.19
C PHE A 181 -8.02 -8.04 32.09
N PRO A 182 -7.04 -7.72 31.22
CA PRO A 182 -6.40 -8.60 30.25
C PRO A 182 -5.38 -9.58 30.84
N HIS A 183 -5.19 -10.70 30.14
CA HIS A 183 -4.11 -11.67 30.41
C HIS A 183 -3.15 -11.70 29.23
N TYR A 184 -1.89 -11.99 29.49
CA TYR A 184 -0.82 -11.87 28.50
C TYR A 184 0.00 -13.15 28.39
N ILE A 185 0.33 -13.52 27.15
CA ILE A 185 1.44 -14.41 26.84
C ILE A 185 2.44 -13.60 26.02
N VAL A 186 3.71 -13.62 26.41
CA VAL A 186 4.80 -12.92 25.72
C VAL A 186 5.84 -13.96 25.30
N MET A 187 6.26 -13.91 24.04
CA MET A 187 7.22 -14.84 23.46
C MET A 187 8.37 -14.07 22.83
N LYS A 188 9.60 -14.43 23.17
CA LYS A 188 10.78 -13.93 22.45
C LYS A 188 10.98 -14.77 21.19
N VAL A 189 11.11 -14.12 20.04
CA VAL A 189 11.47 -14.80 18.79
C VAL A 189 13.00 -15.05 18.73
N PRO A 190 13.49 -16.03 17.94
CA PRO A 190 14.92 -16.39 17.92
C PRO A 190 15.83 -15.29 17.34
N GLU A 191 15.29 -14.47 16.44
CA GLU A 191 15.95 -13.32 15.83
C GLU A 191 14.95 -12.19 15.65
N SER A 192 15.42 -10.94 15.48
CA SER A 192 14.52 -9.82 15.25
C SER A 192 13.80 -9.99 13.90
N ILE A 193 12.47 -9.88 13.90
CA ILE A 193 11.61 -10.14 12.73
C ILE A 193 11.01 -8.84 12.19
N ASN A 194 10.80 -8.80 10.86
CA ASN A 194 10.09 -7.71 10.18
C ASN A 194 8.69 -8.13 9.71
N THR A 195 8.35 -9.41 9.86
CA THR A 195 7.06 -9.97 9.49
C THR A 195 6.61 -10.96 10.54
N LEU A 196 5.29 -11.10 10.70
CA LEU A 196 4.71 -12.00 11.68
C LEU A 196 3.39 -12.56 11.17
N SER A 197 3.19 -13.86 11.36
CA SER A 197 1.85 -14.44 11.51
C SER A 197 1.88 -15.45 12.65
N PHE A 198 0.71 -15.88 13.10
CA PHE A 198 0.62 -16.91 14.12
C PHE A 198 -0.43 -17.97 13.75
N PHE A 199 -0.29 -19.12 14.41
CA PHE A 199 -1.32 -20.12 14.57
C PHE A 199 -1.55 -20.33 16.07
N ILE A 200 -2.81 -20.47 16.48
CA ILE A 200 -3.21 -20.84 17.82
C ILE A 200 -4.14 -22.04 17.73
N LYS A 201 -3.93 -23.03 18.60
CA LYS A 201 -4.89 -24.11 18.84
C LYS A 201 -5.45 -24.01 20.25
N ASN A 202 -6.78 -24.01 20.36
CA ASN A 202 -7.45 -24.09 21.65
C ASN A 202 -7.36 -25.51 22.23
N ARG A 203 -7.46 -25.62 23.56
CA ARG A 203 -7.49 -26.92 24.25
C ARG A 203 -8.62 -27.80 23.70
N THR A 204 -8.32 -29.07 23.45
CA THR A 204 -9.33 -30.08 23.12
C THR A 204 -9.94 -30.65 24.40
N HIS A 205 -11.07 -30.09 24.82
CA HIS A 205 -11.77 -30.51 26.04
C HIS A 205 -13.28 -30.33 25.91
N ALA A 206 -14.05 -31.10 26.69
CA ALA A 206 -15.52 -31.01 26.70
C ALA A 206 -16.01 -29.70 27.34
N ASN A 207 -15.34 -29.25 28.39
CA ASN A 207 -15.50 -27.89 28.92
C ASN A 207 -14.48 -26.97 28.24
N ASN A 208 -14.92 -26.25 27.21
CA ASN A 208 -14.09 -25.41 26.34
C ASN A 208 -14.52 -23.93 26.38
N ASN A 209 -15.18 -23.48 27.44
CA ASN A 209 -15.65 -22.09 27.52
C ASN A 209 -14.51 -21.09 27.83
N ASN A 210 -13.32 -21.58 28.17
CA ASN A 210 -12.14 -20.79 28.51
C ASN A 210 -11.18 -20.59 27.33
N ARG A 211 -11.63 -20.72 26.08
CA ARG A 211 -10.83 -20.26 24.91
C ARG A 211 -10.89 -18.73 24.78
N PRO A 212 -9.83 -18.08 24.26
CA PRO A 212 -9.88 -16.68 23.88
C PRO A 212 -11.04 -16.38 22.91
N LYS A 213 -11.82 -15.33 23.21
CA LYS A 213 -12.86 -14.79 22.34
C LYS A 213 -12.42 -13.51 21.65
N SER A 214 -11.71 -12.67 22.39
CA SER A 214 -11.16 -11.41 21.90
C SER A 214 -9.71 -11.26 22.37
N MET A 215 -8.82 -10.87 21.46
CA MET A 215 -7.42 -10.60 21.79
C MET A 215 -6.84 -9.47 20.93
N ASN A 216 -5.74 -8.88 21.39
CA ASN A 216 -4.88 -8.03 20.58
C ASN A 216 -3.52 -8.72 20.40
N LEU A 217 -2.94 -8.57 19.21
CA LEU A 217 -1.57 -8.96 18.92
C LEU A 217 -0.69 -7.72 18.99
N TRP A 218 0.36 -7.76 19.80
CA TRP A 218 1.36 -6.70 19.88
C TRP A 218 2.75 -7.23 19.63
N VAL A 219 3.66 -6.32 19.29
CA VAL A 219 5.08 -6.58 19.14
C VAL A 219 5.90 -5.50 19.84
N SER A 220 7.06 -5.87 20.38
CA SER A 220 8.01 -4.92 20.95
C SER A 220 9.46 -5.34 20.70
N GLU A 221 10.36 -4.37 20.75
CA GLU A 221 11.82 -4.61 20.69
C GLU A 221 12.35 -5.15 22.03
N THR A 222 11.72 -4.76 23.14
CA THR A 222 12.15 -5.11 24.49
C THR A 222 11.01 -5.64 25.35
N PHE A 223 11.37 -6.45 26.35
CA PHE A 223 10.52 -6.93 27.43
C PHE A 223 11.42 -7.25 28.63
N ASP A 224 10.98 -6.94 29.85
CA ASP A 224 11.78 -7.13 31.07
C ASP A 224 11.60 -8.52 31.72
N GLY A 225 10.73 -9.37 31.16
CA GLY A 225 10.43 -10.70 31.69
C GLY A 225 9.41 -10.71 32.84
N THR A 226 8.88 -9.56 33.27
CA THR A 226 8.06 -9.48 34.51
C THR A 226 6.87 -8.52 34.44
N THR A 227 6.96 -7.42 33.71
CA THR A 227 5.93 -6.36 33.69
C THR A 227 5.01 -6.52 32.49
N PHE A 228 3.78 -6.97 32.72
CA PHE A 228 2.82 -7.16 31.63
C PHE A 228 2.02 -5.90 31.33
N ASN A 229 2.64 -4.98 30.57
CA ASN A 229 1.98 -3.80 30.04
C ASN A 229 2.66 -3.36 28.74
N PRO A 230 2.05 -3.58 27.56
CA PRO A 230 2.64 -3.23 26.27
C PRO A 230 3.09 -1.76 26.17
N ALA A 231 2.40 -0.82 26.83
CA ALA A 231 2.74 0.60 26.80
C ALA A 231 4.12 0.91 27.42
N ASN A 232 4.59 0.09 28.37
CA ASN A 232 5.88 0.27 29.01
C ASN A 232 7.06 -0.06 28.08
N PHE A 233 6.81 -0.76 26.97
CA PHE A 233 7.84 -1.24 26.04
C PHE A 233 7.71 -0.61 24.66
N SER A 234 6.96 0.50 24.55
CA SER A 234 6.62 1.12 23.26
C SER A 234 6.08 0.12 22.25
N ALA A 235 5.31 -0.87 22.73
CA ALA A 235 4.83 -1.95 21.88
C ALA A 235 3.85 -1.44 20.83
N HIS A 236 3.92 -2.01 19.63
CA HIS A 236 3.04 -1.68 18.51
C HIS A 236 1.92 -2.71 18.43
N LYS A 237 0.67 -2.24 18.39
CA LYS A 237 -0.48 -3.11 18.12
C LYS A 237 -0.46 -3.49 16.64
N VAL A 238 -0.37 -4.78 16.35
CA VAL A 238 -0.34 -5.32 14.99
C VAL A 238 -1.75 -5.59 14.48
N ALA A 239 -2.58 -6.19 15.32
CA ALA A 239 -3.93 -6.60 14.93
C ALA A 239 -4.84 -6.76 16.15
N GLU A 240 -6.14 -6.75 15.88
CA GLU A 240 -7.17 -7.12 16.83
C GLU A 240 -8.03 -8.26 16.29
N PHE A 241 -8.42 -9.15 17.20
CA PHE A 241 -9.26 -10.30 16.92
C PHE A 241 -10.47 -10.21 17.85
N ARG A 242 -11.67 -10.27 17.26
CA ARG A 242 -12.95 -10.19 17.97
C ARG A 242 -13.84 -11.32 17.48
N GLY A 243 -14.45 -12.07 18.39
CA GLY A 243 -15.29 -13.21 18.02
C GLY A 243 -14.49 -14.36 17.41
N MET A 244 -13.38 -14.73 18.05
CA MET A 244 -12.58 -15.89 17.65
C MET A 244 -13.43 -17.18 17.60
N PRO A 245 -13.01 -18.22 16.86
CA PRO A 245 -13.82 -19.41 16.61
C PRO A 245 -14.31 -20.16 17.85
N GLU A 246 -15.53 -20.69 17.74
CA GLU A 246 -16.15 -21.54 18.74
C GLU A 246 -15.97 -23.04 18.46
N GLY A 247 -15.77 -23.82 19.53
CA GLY A 247 -15.59 -25.27 19.49
C GLY A 247 -14.38 -25.76 20.28
N SER A 248 -14.36 -27.07 20.53
CA SER A 248 -13.23 -27.77 21.16
C SER A 248 -12.10 -27.91 20.14
N GLY A 249 -10.85 -27.66 20.54
CA GLY A 249 -9.71 -27.87 19.65
C GLY A 249 -9.64 -26.96 18.43
N THR A 250 -10.43 -25.89 18.38
CA THR A 250 -10.48 -24.96 17.24
C THR A 250 -9.14 -24.29 17.01
N GLU A 251 -8.91 -23.93 15.76
CA GLU A 251 -7.67 -23.35 15.29
C GLU A 251 -7.91 -21.93 14.78
N VAL A 252 -6.93 -21.07 14.99
CA VAL A 252 -6.90 -19.71 14.45
C VAL A 252 -5.56 -19.49 13.78
N GLU A 253 -5.60 -19.16 12.50
CA GLU A 253 -4.42 -18.75 11.74
C GLU A 253 -4.60 -17.29 11.32
N SER A 254 -3.57 -16.47 11.55
CA SER A 254 -3.59 -15.08 11.14
C SER A 254 -3.06 -14.89 9.73
N SER A 255 -3.39 -13.75 9.11
CA SER A 255 -2.65 -13.24 7.96
C SER A 255 -1.18 -12.94 8.33
N GLY A 256 -0.32 -12.81 7.32
CA GLY A 256 1.03 -12.26 7.47
C GLY A 256 0.99 -10.73 7.58
N TYR A 257 1.65 -10.20 8.61
CA TYR A 257 1.77 -8.77 8.88
C TYR A 257 3.20 -8.30 8.61
N VAL A 258 3.35 -7.09 8.08
CA VAL A 258 4.63 -6.36 8.04
C VAL A 258 4.71 -5.51 9.30
N LEU A 259 5.84 -5.57 10.00
CA LEU A 259 6.06 -4.86 11.26
C LEU A 259 6.67 -3.47 11.01
N PRO A 260 6.45 -2.49 11.90
CA PRO A 260 6.91 -1.11 11.68
C PRO A 260 8.43 -0.94 11.83
N SER A 261 9.08 -1.82 12.58
CA SER A 261 10.53 -1.96 12.74
C SER A 261 10.86 -3.43 13.04
N PRO A 262 12.14 -3.83 13.06
CA PRO A 262 12.52 -5.15 13.55
C PRO A 262 12.08 -5.36 15.01
N MET A 263 11.34 -6.42 15.30
CA MET A 263 10.78 -6.70 16.64
C MET A 263 11.31 -8.02 17.21
N GLN A 264 11.43 -8.11 18.53
CA GLN A 264 12.00 -9.28 19.23
C GLN A 264 10.98 -10.03 20.09
N TYR A 265 9.87 -9.41 20.47
CA TYR A 265 8.86 -9.98 21.34
C TYR A 265 7.48 -9.89 20.71
N VAL A 266 6.71 -10.97 20.83
CA VAL A 266 5.30 -11.06 20.41
C VAL A 266 4.42 -11.22 21.63
N TRP A 267 3.35 -10.44 21.70
CA TRP A 267 2.41 -10.42 22.83
C TRP A 267 1.03 -10.81 22.35
N PHE A 268 0.46 -11.81 23.02
CA PHE A 268 -0.96 -12.13 22.95
C PHE A 268 -1.66 -11.56 24.17
N GLU A 269 -2.35 -10.44 23.98
CA GLU A 269 -3.20 -9.82 25.01
C GLU A 269 -4.62 -10.36 24.85
N VAL A 270 -5.01 -11.36 25.65
CA VAL A 270 -6.38 -11.87 25.67
C VAL A 270 -7.23 -10.95 26.53
N LEU A 271 -8.37 -10.49 25.98
CA LEU A 271 -9.26 -9.51 26.60
C LEU A 271 -10.46 -10.16 27.29
N GLU A 272 -10.95 -11.26 26.73
CA GLU A 272 -12.06 -12.04 27.27
C GLU A 272 -12.07 -13.46 26.68
N PRO A 273 -12.62 -14.46 27.40
CA PRO A 273 -12.89 -15.78 26.87
C PRO A 273 -14.33 -15.88 26.34
N HIS A 274 -14.71 -17.03 25.79
CA HIS A 274 -16.12 -17.26 25.38
C HIS A 274 -17.08 -17.41 26.57
N GLY A 275 -16.59 -17.95 27.69
CA GLY A 275 -17.33 -18.09 28.94
C GLY A 275 -17.20 -16.88 29.85
N SER A 276 -17.81 -16.98 31.02
CA SER A 276 -17.76 -15.95 32.07
C SER A 276 -16.56 -16.09 33.03
N GLY A 277 -15.63 -16.99 32.73
CA GLY A 277 -14.43 -17.21 33.54
C GLY A 277 -13.44 -16.04 33.41
N LEU A 278 -12.53 -15.94 34.37
CA LEU A 278 -11.47 -14.91 34.41
C LEU A 278 -10.10 -15.47 33.97
N PHE A 279 -10.12 -16.51 33.15
CA PHE A 279 -8.95 -17.23 32.69
C PHE A 279 -9.19 -17.75 31.27
N PHE A 280 -8.10 -18.11 30.59
CA PHE A 280 -8.16 -18.84 29.34
C PHE A 280 -7.19 -20.01 29.33
N SER A 281 -7.38 -20.94 28.38
CA SER A 281 -6.44 -22.03 28.12
C SER A 281 -6.19 -22.20 26.62
N LEU A 282 -4.97 -22.61 26.28
CA LEU A 282 -4.52 -22.87 24.91
C LEU A 282 -3.75 -24.18 24.87
N ALA A 283 -3.85 -24.90 23.75
CA ALA A 283 -3.02 -26.07 23.48
C ALA A 283 -1.69 -25.66 22.87
N GLU A 284 -1.71 -24.84 21.81
CA GLU A 284 -0.49 -24.54 21.04
C GLU A 284 -0.52 -23.11 20.51
N ILE A 285 0.67 -22.52 20.35
CA ILE A 285 0.96 -21.32 19.58
C ILE A 285 2.15 -21.61 18.67
N LYS A 286 2.03 -21.23 17.40
CA LYS A 286 3.15 -21.21 16.45
C LYS A 286 3.29 -19.83 15.88
N LEU A 287 4.53 -19.35 15.75
CA LEU A 287 4.83 -18.07 15.12
C LEU A 287 5.54 -18.35 13.80
N TYR A 288 5.24 -17.54 12.78
CA TYR A 288 5.87 -17.65 11.47
C TYR A 288 6.40 -16.30 11.01
N LYS A 289 7.52 -16.34 10.29
CA LYS A 289 8.11 -15.21 9.57
C LYS A 289 8.00 -15.45 8.06
N TYR A 290 8.18 -14.38 7.31
CA TYR A 290 8.17 -14.33 5.84
C TYR A 290 9.34 -13.48 5.38
N LYS A 291 9.88 -13.82 4.21
CA LYS A 291 10.78 -12.93 3.47
C LYS A 291 10.00 -11.74 2.93
N LEU A 292 10.69 -10.61 2.87
CA LEU A 292 10.16 -9.41 2.26
C LEU A 292 10.80 -9.20 0.88
N GLU A 293 10.04 -8.65 -0.03
CA GLU A 293 10.52 -8.15 -1.30
C GLU A 293 10.49 -6.62 -1.26
N MET A 294 11.63 -5.98 -1.52
CA MET A 294 11.76 -4.54 -1.66
C MET A 294 12.00 -4.21 -3.14
N PHE A 295 11.04 -3.51 -3.76
CA PHE A 295 11.22 -2.92 -5.08
C PHE A 295 11.60 -1.46 -4.93
N ASP A 296 12.71 -1.06 -5.56
CA ASP A 296 13.15 0.33 -5.64
C ASP A 296 12.78 0.91 -7.01
N PRO A 297 11.77 1.80 -7.09
CA PRO A 297 11.39 2.40 -8.36
C PRO A 297 12.53 3.19 -9.01
N GLU A 298 13.46 3.74 -8.23
CA GLU A 298 14.58 4.57 -8.70
C GLU A 298 15.71 3.74 -9.33
N THR A 299 15.85 2.46 -8.99
CA THR A 299 16.83 1.58 -9.67
C THR A 299 16.16 0.57 -10.60
N GLY A 300 14.87 0.27 -10.36
CA GLY A 300 14.17 -0.83 -11.01
C GLY A 300 14.58 -2.20 -10.46
N GLU A 301 15.35 -2.23 -9.38
CA GLU A 301 15.83 -3.46 -8.76
C GLU A 301 14.86 -3.97 -7.70
N THR A 302 14.82 -5.29 -7.58
CA THR A 302 14.07 -6.00 -6.56
C THR A 302 15.04 -6.77 -5.68
N THR A 303 14.99 -6.54 -4.37
CA THR A 303 15.83 -7.23 -3.38
C THR A 303 14.97 -8.00 -2.41
N VAL A 304 15.34 -9.25 -2.11
CA VAL A 304 14.73 -10.03 -1.03
C VAL A 304 15.46 -9.70 0.28
N LEU A 305 14.71 -9.27 1.29
CA LEU A 305 15.20 -8.97 2.65
C LEU A 305 15.03 -10.17 3.58
#